data_AF-A0A0R3W0T3-F1
#
_entry.id   AF-A0A0R3W0T3-F1
#
_cell.length_a   1.000
_cell.length_b   1.000
_cell.length_c   1.000
_cell.angle_alpha   90.00
_cell.angle_beta   90.00
_cell.angle_gamma   90.00
#
_symmetry.space_group_name_H-M   'P 1'
#
loop_
_entity.id
_entity.type
_entity.pdbx_description
1 polymer ?
#
loop_
_entity_poly.entity_id
_entity_poly.type
_entity_poly.pdbx_seq_one_letter_code
_entity_poly.pdbx_strand_id
1 'polypeptide(L)'
;MYIVHFFETGRSARALRFPRLSLAYLLQRCVGILPDKAFQLADWMIRPLPKALIHYARSDTHYLLYVAEVLRDLLAGQDLLTEVLQRSQALCLRIYKKPKLNTLEYLSKSHTAVRKCLDRRQLYALKYLCILRDTIARKEDESHAYVSHFRLITPPCEHSRGTWKMQCPGCLRNAEEVRNVHAEIPLQPHYISIGAMKYLHYLRISKHVVPLAKVVMRSKSINNAIIAMRGRLYQA
;
A
#
# COMPACT_ATOMS: atom_id res chain seq x y z
N MET A 1 0.07 22.36 -7.05
CA MET A 1 -0.46 22.39 -8.43
C MET A 1 -1.97 22.22 -8.35
N TYR A 2 -2.73 23.00 -9.11
CA TYR A 2 -4.19 22.89 -9.26
C TYR A 2 -4.53 22.77 -10.75
N ILE A 3 -5.69 22.18 -11.07
CA ILE A 3 -6.11 21.96 -12.47
C ILE A 3 -7.44 22.67 -12.68
N VAL A 4 -7.53 23.48 -13.74
CA VAL A 4 -8.75 24.15 -14.19
C VAL A 4 -9.07 23.65 -15.60
N HIS A 5 -10.36 23.54 -15.94
CA HIS A 5 -10.83 23.00 -17.23
C HIS A 5 -10.35 21.56 -17.49
N PHE A 6 -10.64 20.65 -16.55
CA PHE A 6 -10.29 19.24 -16.64
C PHE A 6 -11.38 18.41 -17.31
N PHE A 7 -11.00 17.54 -18.25
CA PHE A 7 -11.88 16.52 -18.84
C PHE A 7 -11.42 15.13 -18.40
N GLU A 8 -12.25 14.41 -17.64
CA GLU A 8 -11.91 13.09 -17.10
C GLU A 8 -12.52 11.97 -17.95
N THR A 9 -11.69 11.24 -18.69
CA THR A 9 -12.14 10.17 -19.60
C THR A 9 -12.89 9.04 -18.89
N GLY A 10 -12.59 8.76 -17.62
CA GLY A 10 -13.33 7.81 -16.79
C GLY A 10 -14.73 8.29 -16.39
N ARG A 11 -14.96 9.60 -16.22
CA ARG A 11 -16.30 10.20 -16.02
C ARG A 11 -17.11 10.06 -17.30
N SER A 12 -16.49 10.32 -18.45
CA SER A 12 -17.10 10.13 -19.76
C SER A 12 -17.52 8.67 -19.98
N ALA A 13 -16.63 7.71 -19.71
CA ALA A 13 -16.92 6.29 -19.84
C ALA A 13 -18.09 5.83 -18.93
N ARG A 14 -18.19 6.40 -17.71
CA ARG A 14 -19.31 6.14 -16.80
C ARG A 14 -20.63 6.71 -17.30
N ALA A 15 -20.62 7.95 -17.80
CA ALA A 15 -21.81 8.59 -18.36
C ALA A 15 -22.33 7.84 -19.59
N LEU A 16 -21.41 7.42 -20.48
CA LEU A 16 -21.71 6.60 -21.66
C LEU A 16 -22.01 5.13 -21.35
N ARG A 17 -22.04 4.74 -20.06
CA ARG A 17 -22.37 3.39 -19.58
C ARG A 17 -21.52 2.28 -20.24
N PHE A 18 -20.23 2.55 -20.46
CA PHE A 18 -19.35 1.54 -21.01
C PHE A 18 -19.18 0.35 -20.05
N PRO A 19 -19.05 -0.89 -20.57
CA PRO A 19 -18.91 -2.10 -19.76
C PRO A 19 -17.64 -2.11 -18.89
N ARG A 20 -16.61 -1.36 -19.30
CA ARG A 20 -15.37 -1.18 -18.57
C ARG A 20 -14.96 0.30 -18.59
N LEU A 21 -14.27 0.72 -17.53
CA LEU A 21 -13.92 2.12 -17.28
C LEU A 21 -12.41 2.38 -17.30
N SER A 22 -11.60 1.35 -17.57
CA SER A 22 -10.14 1.45 -17.54
C SER A 22 -9.60 2.12 -18.79
N LEU A 23 -8.43 2.77 -18.67
CA LEU A 23 -7.70 3.31 -19.80
C LEU A 23 -7.46 2.25 -20.88
N ALA A 24 -7.09 1.02 -20.48
CA ALA A 24 -6.89 -0.08 -21.42
C ALA A 24 -8.12 -0.40 -22.27
N TYR A 25 -9.31 -0.33 -21.68
CA TYR A 25 -10.54 -0.50 -22.44
C TYR A 25 -10.80 0.66 -23.40
N LEU A 26 -10.56 1.90 -22.96
CA LEU A 26 -10.72 3.09 -23.80
C LEU A 26 -9.73 3.10 -24.98
N LEU A 27 -8.48 2.72 -24.76
CA LEU A 27 -7.48 2.59 -25.82
C LEU A 27 -7.87 1.51 -26.84
N GLN A 28 -8.35 0.35 -26.36
CA GLN A 28 -8.81 -0.70 -27.25
C GLN A 28 -10.04 -0.26 -28.06
N ARG A 29 -11.00 0.41 -27.41
CA ARG A 29 -12.26 0.81 -28.05
C ARG A 29 -12.07 1.96 -29.03
N CYS A 30 -11.34 2.99 -28.65
CA CYS A 30 -11.19 4.21 -29.46
C CYS A 30 -10.07 4.07 -30.49
N VAL A 31 -8.94 3.44 -30.11
CA VAL A 31 -7.71 3.42 -30.93
C VAL A 31 -7.41 2.04 -31.52
N GLY A 32 -8.01 0.97 -30.98
CA GLY A 32 -7.70 -0.41 -31.38
C GLY A 32 -6.42 -0.98 -30.76
N ILE A 33 -5.88 -0.35 -29.72
CA ILE A 33 -4.61 -0.76 -29.10
C ILE A 33 -4.85 -1.42 -27.74
N LEU A 34 -4.17 -2.54 -27.50
CA LEU A 34 -4.09 -3.20 -26.20
C LEU A 34 -2.82 -2.74 -25.48
N PRO A 35 -2.91 -1.93 -24.41
CA PRO A 35 -1.72 -1.54 -23.68
C PRO A 35 -1.15 -2.72 -22.88
N ASP A 36 0.17 -2.81 -22.84
CA ASP A 36 0.88 -3.67 -21.92
C ASP A 36 0.63 -3.19 -20.48
N LYS A 37 0.44 -4.12 -19.54
CA LYS A 37 0.20 -3.85 -18.11
C LYS A 37 1.37 -4.26 -17.23
N ALA A 38 2.46 -4.75 -17.80
CA ALA A 38 3.60 -5.30 -17.07
C ALA A 38 4.18 -4.33 -16.02
N PHE A 39 4.11 -3.03 -16.28
CA PHE A 39 4.78 -2.00 -15.48
C PHE A 39 3.85 -1.21 -14.54
N GLN A 40 2.58 -1.62 -14.39
CA GLN A 40 1.62 -0.90 -13.53
C GLN A 40 2.07 -0.80 -12.06
N LEU A 41 2.78 -1.82 -11.55
CA LEU A 41 3.31 -1.89 -10.18
C LEU A 41 4.84 -1.78 -10.11
N ALA A 42 5.49 -1.33 -11.18
CA ALA A 42 6.94 -1.18 -11.22
C ALA A 42 7.44 -0.10 -10.24
N ASP A 43 8.69 -0.21 -9.79
CA ASP A 43 9.35 0.84 -9.02
C ASP A 43 9.77 2.00 -9.94
N TRP A 44 8.96 3.06 -9.99
CA TRP A 44 9.18 4.25 -10.79
C TRP A 44 10.27 5.19 -10.25
N MET A 45 10.86 4.86 -9.10
CA MET A 45 11.97 5.62 -8.51
C MET A 45 13.34 5.18 -9.02
N ILE A 46 13.43 4.06 -9.75
CA ILE A 46 14.69 3.55 -10.32
C ILE A 46 15.31 4.57 -11.28
N ARG A 47 16.63 4.78 -11.18
CA ARG A 47 17.41 5.63 -12.08
C ARG A 47 18.72 4.94 -12.52
N PRO A 48 19.14 5.09 -13.79
CA PRO A 48 18.40 5.73 -14.89
C PRO A 48 17.11 4.96 -15.22
N LEU A 49 16.10 5.66 -15.73
CA LEU A 49 14.81 5.04 -16.01
C LEU A 49 14.95 4.10 -17.22
N PRO A 50 14.64 2.79 -17.09
CA PRO A 50 14.73 1.85 -18.20
C PRO A 50 13.86 2.27 -19.39
N LYS A 51 14.34 2.00 -20.62
CA LYS A 51 13.61 2.33 -21.86
C LYS A 51 12.18 1.77 -21.87
N ALA A 52 11.97 0.56 -21.34
CA ALA A 52 10.64 -0.05 -21.24
C ALA A 52 9.67 0.79 -20.38
N LEU A 53 10.12 1.34 -19.24
CA LEU A 53 9.31 2.23 -18.40
C LEU A 53 9.03 3.56 -19.09
N ILE A 54 9.97 4.10 -19.86
CA ILE A 54 9.76 5.31 -20.68
C ILE A 54 8.66 5.05 -21.73
N HIS A 55 8.74 3.93 -22.45
CA HIS A 55 7.74 3.56 -23.44
C HIS A 55 6.35 3.37 -22.82
N TYR A 56 6.26 2.69 -21.67
CA TYR A 56 5.03 2.51 -20.93
C TYR A 56 4.43 3.87 -20.51
N ALA A 57 5.22 4.72 -19.83
CA ALA A 57 4.75 6.04 -19.38
C ALA A 57 4.28 6.93 -20.53
N ARG A 58 4.96 6.88 -21.68
CA ARG A 58 4.53 7.58 -22.90
C ARG A 58 3.18 7.06 -23.37
N SER A 59 2.98 5.74 -23.42
CA SER A 59 1.75 5.14 -23.92
C SER A 59 0.50 5.50 -23.10
N ASP A 60 0.65 5.77 -21.79
CA ASP A 60 -0.45 6.19 -20.91
C ASP A 60 -1.05 7.56 -21.32
N THR A 61 -0.29 8.41 -22.01
CA THR A 61 -0.71 9.77 -22.37
C THR A 61 -0.76 10.05 -23.87
N HIS A 62 0.03 9.34 -24.67
CA HIS A 62 0.20 9.59 -26.11
C HIS A 62 -1.12 9.62 -26.89
N TYR A 63 -2.08 8.77 -26.52
CA TYR A 63 -3.37 8.64 -27.21
C TYR A 63 -4.53 9.36 -26.51
N LEU A 64 -4.31 9.95 -25.33
CA LEU A 64 -5.41 10.47 -24.50
C LEU A 64 -6.15 11.65 -25.14
N LEU A 65 -5.48 12.46 -25.96
CA LEU A 65 -6.13 13.57 -26.66
C LEU A 65 -7.15 13.06 -27.68
N TYR A 66 -6.75 12.10 -28.51
CA TYR A 66 -7.67 11.45 -29.46
C TYR A 66 -8.83 10.73 -28.75
N VAL A 67 -8.53 9.99 -27.68
CA VAL A 67 -9.58 9.37 -26.85
C VAL A 67 -10.53 10.44 -26.30
N ALA A 68 -10.03 11.59 -25.87
CA ALA A 68 -10.86 12.67 -25.36
C ALA A 68 -11.79 13.25 -26.44
N GLU A 69 -11.31 13.46 -27.67
CA GLU A 69 -12.13 13.91 -28.80
C GLU A 69 -13.25 12.92 -29.11
N VAL A 70 -12.92 11.63 -29.28
CA VAL A 70 -13.92 10.58 -29.53
C VAL A 70 -14.97 10.53 -28.42
N LEU A 71 -14.56 10.66 -27.16
CA LEU A 71 -15.51 10.67 -26.04
C LEU A 71 -16.35 11.94 -26.00
N ARG A 72 -15.82 13.10 -26.38
CA ARG A 72 -16.60 14.35 -26.46
C ARG A 72 -17.69 14.26 -27.50
N ASP A 73 -17.40 13.71 -28.67
CA ASP A 73 -18.38 13.55 -29.75
C ASP A 73 -19.49 12.59 -29.34
N LEU A 74 -19.14 11.45 -28.72
CA LEU A 74 -20.10 10.49 -28.19
C LEU A 74 -20.99 11.09 -27.09
N LEU A 75 -20.42 11.94 -26.22
CA LEU A 75 -21.18 12.63 -25.18
C LEU A 75 -22.08 13.72 -25.74
N ALA A 76 -21.63 14.46 -26.75
CA ALA A 76 -22.40 15.49 -27.42
C ALA A 76 -23.62 14.88 -28.13
N GLY A 77 -23.44 13.73 -28.80
CA GLY A 77 -24.55 12.99 -29.42
C GLY A 77 -25.61 12.45 -28.45
N GLN A 78 -25.39 12.54 -27.14
CA GLN A 78 -26.34 12.13 -26.09
C GLN A 78 -26.68 13.28 -25.12
N ASP A 79 -26.27 14.52 -25.41
CA ASP A 79 -26.44 15.69 -24.55
C ASP A 79 -25.85 15.55 -23.12
N LEU A 80 -24.83 14.70 -22.95
CA LEU A 80 -24.20 14.41 -21.65
C LEU A 80 -22.92 15.23 -21.39
N LEU A 81 -22.45 15.99 -22.39
CA LEU A 81 -21.14 16.67 -22.33
C LEU A 81 -21.05 17.66 -21.16
N THR A 82 -22.06 18.52 -21.00
CA THR A 82 -22.11 19.53 -19.94
C THR A 82 -22.07 18.89 -18.55
N GLU A 83 -22.85 17.83 -18.34
CA GLU A 83 -22.87 17.07 -17.08
C GLU A 83 -21.51 16.48 -16.74
N VAL A 84 -20.81 15.89 -17.73
CA VAL A 84 -19.48 15.32 -17.54
C VAL A 84 -18.44 16.39 -17.22
N LEU A 85 -18.50 17.55 -17.86
CA LEU A 85 -17.60 18.68 -17.58
C LEU A 85 -17.80 19.19 -16.15
N GLN A 86 -19.04 19.38 -15.71
CA GLN A 86 -19.36 19.78 -14.33
C GLN A 86 -18.85 18.76 -13.31
N ARG A 87 -19.05 17.46 -13.57
CA ARG A 87 -18.53 16.40 -12.70
C ARG A 87 -17.00 16.32 -12.69
N SER A 88 -16.35 16.61 -13.81
CA SER A 88 -14.88 16.66 -13.90
C SER A 88 -14.35 17.86 -13.12
N GLN A 89 -15.02 19.02 -13.20
CA GLN A 89 -14.69 20.19 -12.39
C GLN A 89 -14.84 19.92 -10.89
N ALA A 90 -15.87 19.17 -10.47
CA ALA A 90 -16.02 18.77 -9.08
C ALA A 90 -14.83 17.92 -8.56
N LEU A 91 -14.13 17.19 -9.43
CA LEU A 91 -12.88 16.51 -9.06
C LEU A 91 -11.74 17.49 -8.79
N CYS A 92 -11.64 18.57 -9.56
CA CYS A 92 -10.62 19.61 -9.37
C CYS A 92 -10.75 20.34 -8.02
N LEU A 93 -11.96 20.36 -7.45
CA LEU A 93 -12.23 20.96 -6.14
C LEU A 93 -11.81 20.06 -4.97
N ARG A 94 -11.36 18.82 -5.23
CA ARG A 94 -10.94 17.90 -4.16
C ARG A 94 -9.61 18.35 -3.58
N ILE A 95 -9.60 18.49 -2.26
CA ILE A 95 -8.40 18.84 -1.49
C ILE A 95 -7.80 17.57 -0.90
N TYR A 96 -6.49 17.38 -1.11
CA TYR A 96 -5.75 16.32 -0.44
C TYR A 96 -5.78 16.57 1.08
N LYS A 97 -6.26 15.57 1.82
CA LYS A 97 -6.23 15.56 3.29
C LYS A 97 -5.30 14.44 3.72
N LYS A 98 -4.31 14.77 4.56
CA LYS A 98 -3.40 13.78 5.13
C LYS A 98 -4.21 12.66 5.82
N PRO A 99 -3.98 11.37 5.48
CA PRO A 99 -4.65 10.26 6.14
C PRO A 99 -4.39 10.30 7.64
N LYS A 100 -5.46 10.31 8.43
CA LYS A 100 -5.39 10.19 9.89
C LYS A 100 -5.58 8.72 10.28
N LEU A 101 -4.78 8.24 11.23
CA LEU A 101 -4.99 6.91 11.78
C LEU A 101 -6.31 6.91 12.57
N ASN A 102 -7.28 6.13 12.10
CA ASN A 102 -8.45 5.80 12.87
C ASN A 102 -8.31 4.36 13.38
N THR A 103 -7.84 4.21 14.62
CA THR A 103 -7.52 2.88 15.18
C THR A 103 -8.74 1.97 15.29
N LEU A 104 -9.95 2.52 15.42
CA LEU A 104 -11.20 1.75 15.44
C LEU A 104 -11.60 1.27 14.04
N GLU A 105 -11.38 2.11 13.02
CA GLU A 105 -11.69 1.78 11.63
C GLU A 105 -10.66 0.83 11.01
N TYR A 106 -9.39 0.97 11.39
CA TYR A 106 -8.32 0.06 10.99
C TYR A 106 -8.61 -1.39 11.39
N LEU A 107 -9.32 -1.59 12.51
CA LEU A 107 -9.74 -2.91 12.98
C LEU A 107 -11.09 -3.37 12.41
N SER A 108 -11.90 -2.48 11.85
CA SER A 108 -13.29 -2.79 11.49
C SER A 108 -13.44 -3.34 10.07
N LYS A 109 -12.70 -2.83 9.08
CA LYS A 109 -12.95 -3.12 7.65
C LYS A 109 -12.19 -4.32 7.10
N SER A 110 -10.95 -4.57 7.51
CA SER A 110 -10.10 -5.61 6.92
C SER A 110 -9.84 -6.81 7.83
N HIS A 111 -10.25 -6.73 9.11
CA HIS A 111 -9.79 -7.65 10.16
C HIS A 111 -10.90 -8.09 11.13
N THR A 112 -12.16 -8.05 10.70
CA THR A 112 -13.33 -8.41 11.51
C THR A 112 -13.23 -9.83 12.08
N ALA A 113 -12.68 -10.77 11.30
CA ALA A 113 -12.42 -12.14 11.75
C ALA A 113 -11.40 -12.19 12.89
N VAL A 114 -10.26 -11.50 12.74
CA VAL A 114 -9.22 -11.42 13.78
C VAL A 114 -9.74 -10.77 15.04
N ARG A 115 -10.50 -9.67 14.91
CA ARG A 115 -11.09 -8.96 16.05
C ARG A 115 -11.98 -9.85 16.91
N LYS A 116 -12.69 -10.81 16.31
CA LYS A 116 -13.55 -11.76 17.04
C LYS A 116 -12.77 -12.80 17.85
N CYS A 117 -11.50 -13.05 17.51
CA CYS A 117 -10.65 -14.03 18.20
C CYS A 117 -9.79 -13.43 19.33
N LEU A 118 -9.77 -12.10 19.47
CA LEU A 118 -8.90 -11.42 20.42
C LEU A 118 -9.67 -11.04 21.69
N ASP A 119 -9.08 -11.33 22.85
CA ASP A 119 -9.61 -10.88 24.13
C ASP A 119 -9.47 -9.35 24.30
N ARG A 120 -10.09 -8.78 25.34
CA ARG A 120 -10.04 -7.32 25.61
C ARG A 120 -8.61 -6.79 25.78
N ARG A 121 -7.69 -7.58 26.33
CA ARG A 121 -6.29 -7.19 26.55
C ARG A 121 -5.48 -7.25 25.25
N GLN A 122 -5.71 -8.27 24.43
CA GLN A 122 -5.10 -8.44 23.12
C GLN A 122 -5.59 -7.35 22.14
N LEU A 123 -6.87 -6.98 22.21
CA LEU A 123 -7.40 -5.82 21.46
C LEU A 123 -6.75 -4.51 21.90
N TYR A 124 -6.52 -4.34 23.21
CA TYR A 124 -5.80 -3.18 23.74
C TYR A 124 -4.35 -3.15 23.23
N ALA A 125 -3.62 -4.27 23.34
CA ALA A 125 -2.28 -4.41 22.79
C ALA A 125 -2.22 -4.10 21.29
N LEU A 126 -3.13 -4.65 20.49
CA LEU A 126 -3.20 -4.42 19.05
C LEU A 126 -3.43 -2.94 18.72
N LYS A 127 -4.27 -2.24 19.50
CA LYS A 127 -4.46 -0.79 19.38
C LYS A 127 -3.13 -0.04 19.53
N TYR A 128 -2.33 -0.36 20.54
CA TYR A 128 -1.01 0.27 20.73
C TYR A 128 -0.02 -0.08 19.63
N LEU A 129 0.01 -1.33 19.18
CA LEU A 129 0.88 -1.74 18.07
C LEU A 129 0.53 -0.98 16.78
N CYS A 130 -0.75 -0.75 16.50
CA CYS A 130 -1.18 0.05 15.36
C CYS A 130 -0.73 1.52 15.48
N ILE A 131 -0.84 2.11 16.67
CA ILE A 131 -0.37 3.48 16.93
C ILE A 131 1.15 3.56 16.75
N LEU A 132 1.91 2.65 17.37
CA LEU A 132 3.36 2.59 17.25
C LEU A 132 3.80 2.44 15.79
N ARG A 133 3.15 1.55 15.04
CA ARG A 133 3.46 1.34 13.62
C ARG A 133 3.17 2.60 12.80
N ASP A 134 2.08 3.32 13.07
CA ASP A 134 1.78 4.60 12.41
C ASP A 134 2.80 5.68 12.77
N THR A 135 3.21 5.79 14.03
CA THR A 135 4.25 6.72 14.48
C THR A 135 5.57 6.47 13.75
N ILE A 136 6.02 5.20 13.69
CA ILE A 136 7.25 4.83 12.99
C ILE A 136 7.12 5.08 11.48
N ALA A 137 6.01 4.67 10.87
CA ALA A 137 5.73 4.90 9.46
C ALA A 137 5.81 6.40 9.10
N ARG A 138 5.26 7.27 9.92
CA ARG A 138 5.34 8.73 9.71
C ARG A 138 6.74 9.29 9.95
N LYS A 139 7.45 8.78 10.96
CA LYS A 139 8.82 9.23 11.29
C LYS A 139 9.81 8.86 10.19
N GLU A 140 9.67 7.67 9.62
CA GLU A 140 10.57 7.11 8.61
C GLU A 140 10.08 7.36 7.17
N ASP A 141 8.93 8.01 6.99
CA ASP A 141 8.23 8.21 5.71
C ASP A 141 8.01 6.90 4.92
N GLU A 142 7.64 5.86 5.66
CA GLU A 142 7.45 4.51 5.13
C GLU A 142 6.01 4.04 5.20
N SER A 143 5.62 3.16 4.28
CA SER A 143 4.28 2.58 4.32
C SER A 143 4.10 1.67 5.55
N HIS A 144 2.88 1.56 6.09
CA HIS A 144 2.60 0.65 7.20
C HIS A 144 3.00 -0.80 6.90
N ALA A 145 2.83 -1.25 5.66
CA ALA A 145 3.17 -2.60 5.23
C ALA A 145 4.68 -2.84 5.21
N TYR A 146 5.46 -1.79 4.89
CA TYR A 146 6.92 -1.83 4.95
C TYR A 146 7.42 -1.86 6.40
N VAL A 147 6.87 -1.02 7.29
CA VAL A 147 7.26 -1.02 8.72
C VAL A 147 7.00 -2.38 9.39
N SER A 148 5.78 -2.91 9.23
CA SER A 148 5.46 -4.26 9.69
C SER A 148 4.18 -4.77 9.02
N HIS A 149 4.28 -5.93 8.37
CA HIS A 149 3.12 -6.55 7.74
C HIS A 149 2.04 -6.91 8.79
N PHE A 150 0.76 -6.68 8.46
CA PHE A 150 -0.33 -6.85 9.42
C PHE A 150 -0.44 -8.26 10.02
N ARG A 151 -0.09 -9.30 9.24
CA ARG A 151 -0.07 -10.68 9.72
C ARG A 151 0.98 -10.95 10.80
N LEU A 152 1.97 -10.06 10.97
CA LEU A 152 2.97 -10.18 12.03
C LEU A 152 2.49 -9.59 13.37
N ILE A 153 1.47 -8.73 13.35
CA ILE A 153 0.88 -8.10 14.54
C ILE A 153 -0.43 -8.76 14.97
N THR A 154 -0.89 -9.77 14.22
CA THR A 154 -2.11 -10.53 14.54
C THR A 154 -1.83 -12.03 14.54
N PRO A 155 -2.23 -12.77 15.58
CA PRO A 155 -2.05 -14.21 15.62
C PRO A 155 -3.01 -14.85 14.60
N PRO A 156 -2.61 -15.96 13.95
CA PRO A 156 -3.55 -16.73 13.15
C PRO A 156 -4.69 -17.21 14.05
N CYS A 157 -5.92 -16.89 13.68
CA CYS A 157 -7.11 -17.48 14.31
C CYS A 157 -7.25 -18.93 13.84
N GLU A 158 -6.42 -19.84 14.34
CA GLU A 158 -6.68 -21.27 14.19
C GLU A 158 -7.26 -21.80 15.50
N HIS A 159 -8.52 -22.23 15.42
CA HIS A 159 -9.20 -22.91 16.51
C HIS A 159 -8.66 -24.35 16.57
N SER A 160 -7.56 -24.57 17.28
CA SER A 160 -7.15 -25.93 17.66
C SER A 160 -6.73 -25.95 19.13
N ARG A 161 -7.21 -26.99 19.81
CA ARG A 161 -7.24 -27.15 21.26
C ARG A 161 -5.83 -27.00 21.85
N GLY A 162 -5.66 -26.04 22.76
CA GLY A 162 -4.70 -26.11 23.85
C GLY A 162 -3.21 -25.84 23.58
N THR A 163 -2.74 -25.62 22.36
CA THR A 163 -1.33 -25.22 22.12
C THR A 163 -1.20 -24.19 21.01
N TRP A 164 -0.56 -23.05 21.31
CA TRP A 164 -0.24 -22.02 20.33
C TRP A 164 0.86 -22.51 19.38
N LYS A 165 0.52 -23.28 18.34
CA LYS A 165 1.45 -23.58 17.25
C LYS A 165 1.38 -22.45 16.23
N MET A 166 2.46 -21.67 16.18
CA MET A 166 2.68 -20.66 15.15
C MET A 166 3.06 -21.36 13.84
N GLN A 167 2.10 -21.99 13.16
CA GLN A 167 2.33 -22.48 11.80
C GLN A 167 2.11 -21.33 10.81
N CYS A 168 3.21 -20.64 10.49
CA CYS A 168 3.27 -19.87 9.26
C CYS A 168 4.27 -20.55 8.33
N PRO A 169 3.82 -21.23 7.26
CA PRO A 169 4.69 -21.92 6.31
C PRO A 169 5.63 -20.99 5.50
N GLY A 170 5.49 -19.66 5.62
CA GLY A 170 6.35 -18.69 4.93
C GLY A 170 7.04 -17.66 5.83
N CYS A 171 6.91 -17.77 7.16
CA CYS A 171 7.47 -16.80 8.12
C CYS A 171 8.75 -17.30 8.83
N LEU A 172 9.19 -18.51 8.49
CA LEU A 172 10.49 -19.04 8.87
C LEU A 172 11.37 -19.01 7.63
N ARG A 173 12.05 -17.89 7.39
CA ARG A 173 13.49 -18.04 7.15
C ARG A 173 14.12 -17.94 8.51
N ASN A 174 14.68 -19.05 8.96
CA ASN A 174 15.13 -19.25 10.33
C ASN A 174 16.08 -18.12 10.75
N ALA A 175 16.14 -17.77 12.03
CA ALA A 175 17.09 -16.77 12.53
C ALA A 175 18.57 -17.13 12.23
N GLU A 176 18.83 -18.38 11.84
CA GLU A 176 20.11 -18.86 11.30
C GLU A 176 20.26 -18.66 9.78
N GLU A 177 19.20 -18.76 8.97
CA GLU A 177 19.26 -18.45 7.54
C GLU A 177 19.38 -16.95 7.25
N VAL A 178 18.80 -16.09 8.09
CA VAL A 178 19.02 -14.63 8.00
C VAL A 178 20.49 -14.27 8.22
N ARG A 179 21.25 -15.10 8.96
CA ARG A 179 22.71 -14.98 9.05
C ARG A 179 23.43 -15.49 7.80
N ASN A 180 22.91 -16.53 7.13
CA ASN A 180 23.55 -17.15 5.96
C ASN A 180 23.25 -16.46 4.61
N VAL A 181 22.20 -15.62 4.52
CA VAL A 181 21.97 -14.76 3.32
C VAL A 181 23.04 -13.66 3.17
N HIS A 182 23.90 -13.46 4.18
CA HIS A 182 25.03 -12.53 4.12
C HIS A 182 26.22 -13.00 3.27
N ALA A 183 26.24 -14.25 2.76
CA ALA A 183 27.46 -14.82 2.19
C ALA A 183 27.63 -14.68 0.66
N GLU A 184 26.58 -14.45 -0.14
CA GLU A 184 26.72 -14.47 -1.61
C GLU A 184 25.85 -13.43 -2.33
N ILE A 185 26.07 -12.15 -2.03
CA ILE A 185 25.76 -11.10 -3.00
C ILE A 185 27.11 -10.46 -3.37
N PRO A 186 27.64 -10.70 -4.59
CA PRO A 186 28.88 -10.06 -5.00
C PRO A 186 28.62 -8.55 -5.10
N LEU A 187 29.03 -7.83 -4.05
CA LEU A 187 29.08 -6.38 -4.02
C LEU A 187 30.18 -5.96 -5.00
N GLN A 188 29.81 -5.71 -6.24
CA GLN A 188 30.61 -4.88 -7.14
C GLN A 188 30.73 -3.49 -6.47
N PRO A 189 31.94 -2.97 -6.18
CA PRO A 189 32.16 -1.86 -5.24
C PRO A 189 31.59 -0.50 -5.65
N HIS A 190 30.90 -0.40 -6.79
CA HIS A 190 30.50 0.87 -7.39
C HIS A 190 28.99 1.12 -7.45
N TYR A 191 28.15 0.20 -6.95
CA TYR A 191 26.69 0.37 -6.94
C TYR A 191 26.06 -0.21 -5.66
N ILE A 192 25.93 0.61 -4.61
CA ILE A 192 24.95 0.30 -3.56
C ILE A 192 23.57 0.59 -4.17
N SER A 193 22.91 -0.45 -4.68
CA SER A 193 21.57 -0.30 -5.22
C SER A 193 20.63 0.26 -4.13
N ILE A 194 19.68 1.11 -4.53
CA ILE A 194 18.61 1.63 -3.64
C ILE A 194 17.93 0.48 -2.86
N GLY A 195 17.89 -0.73 -3.44
CA GLY A 195 17.40 -1.94 -2.78
C GLY A 195 18.20 -2.38 -1.55
N ALA A 196 19.54 -2.28 -1.57
CA ALA A 196 20.38 -2.62 -0.41
C ALA A 196 20.22 -1.60 0.73
N MET A 197 20.09 -0.31 0.40
CA MET A 197 19.78 0.74 1.38
C MET A 197 18.39 0.55 2.00
N LYS A 198 17.36 0.27 1.19
CA LYS A 198 16.01 -0.07 1.67
C LYS A 198 16.05 -1.31 2.58
N TYR A 199 16.79 -2.35 2.23
CA TYR A 199 16.87 -3.57 3.06
C TYR A 199 17.50 -3.32 4.44
N LEU A 200 18.59 -2.55 4.51
CA LEU A 200 19.21 -2.17 5.77
C LEU A 200 18.31 -1.25 6.61
N HIS A 201 17.58 -0.34 5.97
CA HIS A 201 16.61 0.53 6.62
C HIS A 201 15.41 -0.26 7.17
N TYR A 202 14.88 -1.22 6.41
CA TYR A 202 13.87 -2.18 6.85
C TYR A 202 14.35 -3.01 8.06
N LEU A 203 15.59 -3.53 8.03
CA LEU A 203 16.15 -4.27 9.16
C LEU A 203 16.30 -3.40 10.42
N ARG A 204 16.64 -2.12 10.27
CA ARG A 204 16.70 -1.16 11.39
C ARG A 204 15.31 -0.94 11.99
N ILE A 205 14.28 -0.75 11.15
CA ILE A 205 12.90 -0.49 11.59
C ILE A 205 12.25 -1.74 12.24
N SER A 206 12.38 -2.90 11.59
CA SER A 206 11.70 -4.14 11.98
C SER A 206 12.23 -4.74 13.29
N LYS A 207 13.50 -4.48 13.65
CA LYS A 207 14.13 -4.91 14.91
C LYS A 207 13.40 -4.39 16.16
N HIS A 208 12.69 -3.27 16.07
CA HIS A 208 11.96 -2.70 17.20
C HIS A 208 10.53 -3.24 17.32
N VAL A 209 9.81 -3.40 16.20
CA VAL A 209 8.36 -3.70 16.21
C VAL A 209 8.07 -5.19 16.35
N VAL A 210 8.82 -6.05 15.66
CA VAL A 210 8.51 -7.50 15.57
C VAL A 210 8.72 -8.25 16.89
N PRO A 211 9.81 -8.02 17.66
CA PRO A 211 9.99 -8.68 18.95
C PRO A 211 8.93 -8.24 19.97
N LEU A 212 8.59 -6.94 19.98
CA LEU A 212 7.55 -6.37 20.85
C LEU A 212 6.17 -6.97 20.56
N ALA A 213 5.79 -7.08 19.28
CA ALA A 213 4.54 -7.74 18.90
C ALA A 213 4.49 -9.21 19.36
N LYS A 214 5.58 -9.96 19.21
CA LYS A 214 5.67 -11.36 19.66
C LYS A 214 5.56 -11.51 21.18
N VAL A 215 6.19 -10.63 21.96
CA VAL A 215 6.14 -10.65 23.44
C VAL A 215 4.74 -10.29 23.94
N VAL A 216 4.15 -9.24 23.38
CA VAL A 216 2.86 -8.71 23.82
C VAL A 216 1.71 -9.68 23.51
N MET A 217 1.77 -10.38 22.36
CA MET A 217 0.72 -11.33 21.96
C MET A 217 0.85 -12.71 22.61
N ARG A 218 1.98 -13.03 23.26
CA ARG A 218 2.22 -14.32 23.95
C ARG A 218 2.10 -14.25 25.47
N SER A 219 2.14 -13.06 26.08
CA SER A 219 2.15 -12.90 27.54
C SER A 219 0.76 -12.96 28.17
N LYS A 220 0.58 -13.78 29.21
CA LYS A 220 -0.60 -13.72 30.12
C LYS A 220 -0.59 -12.47 31.02
N SER A 221 0.56 -11.80 31.15
CA SER A 221 0.77 -10.58 31.94
C SER A 221 1.29 -9.44 31.05
N ILE A 222 0.36 -8.70 30.47
CA ILE A 222 0.60 -7.59 29.54
C ILE A 222 1.13 -6.31 30.24
N ASN A 223 1.00 -6.22 31.57
CA ASN A 223 1.36 -5.02 32.33
C ASN A 223 2.86 -4.66 32.21
N ASN A 224 3.76 -5.65 32.30
CA ASN A 224 5.20 -5.40 32.17
C ASN A 224 5.61 -5.06 30.72
N ALA A 225 4.90 -5.60 29.72
CA ALA A 225 5.15 -5.31 28.32
C ALA A 225 4.68 -3.89 27.91
N ILE A 226 3.56 -3.41 28.48
CA ILE A 226 3.08 -2.03 28.29
C ILE A 226 4.05 -1.03 28.94
N ILE A 227 4.56 -1.33 30.13
CA ILE A 227 5.56 -0.49 30.81
C ILE A 227 6.86 -0.42 30.00
N ALA A 228 7.33 -1.57 29.48
CA ALA A 228 8.51 -1.61 28.60
C ALA A 228 8.30 -0.87 27.27
N MET A 229 7.09 -0.88 26.70
CA MET A 229 6.75 -0.13 25.48
C MET A 229 6.70 1.38 25.72
N ARG A 230 6.13 1.83 26.85
CA ARG A 230 6.12 3.26 27.22
C ARG A 230 7.54 3.79 27.40
N GLY A 231 8.42 3.07 28.11
CA GLY A 231 9.79 3.51 28.35
C GLY A 231 10.62 3.76 27.07
N ARG A 232 10.41 2.95 26.02
CA ARG A 232 11.15 3.10 24.74
C ARG A 232 10.55 4.12 23.78
N LEU A 233 9.27 4.48 23.94
CA LEU A 233 8.60 5.52 23.15
C LEU A 233 9.02 6.94 23.58
N TYR A 234 9.41 7.13 24.83
CA TYR A 234 9.85 8.43 25.36
C TYR A 234 11.36 8.69 25.21
N GLN A 235 12.14 7.71 24.72
CA GLN A 235 13.59 7.84 24.52
C GLN A 235 14.03 7.94 23.04
N ALA A 236 13.10 7.98 22.09
CA ALA A 236 13.36 8.02 20.64
C ALA A 236 12.60 9.14 19.95
#